data_AF-A0A7Y8DSG4-F1
#
_entry.id   AF-A0A7Y8DSG4-F1
#
_cell.length_a   1.000
_cell.length_b   1.000
_cell.length_c   1.000
_cell.angle_alpha   90.00
_cell.angle_beta   90.00
_cell.angle_gamma   90.00
#
_symmetry.space_group_name_H-M   'P 1'
#
loop_
_entity.id
_entity.type
_entity.pdbx_description
1 polymer ?
#
loop_
_entity_poly.entity_id
_entity_poly.type
_entity_poly.pdbx_seq_one_letter_code
_entity_poly.pdbx_strand_id
1 'polypeptide(L)'
;MPGLNPRVLCMALLLPAVLWAQDSAAARLKNDIPPRLQWTANYGYCGEVAFISAGLYYGQYVSQYDARALASPGVDQSHAGSQLLPGVNDVAAAARMHLQAQPWNSVSTPNANHFLTWVKGNVLAGYPVIIGVYENMHAFEGSDDTEAGDAQYDHIVPVIGVASKHPFTSPPSYYADDVLTLSDNGLWSPDGAPVYRYHFPFGEFQASREAANAPSRPVYSLPRGKQFGVAVTGIIDHDGQTLPVRLWTDVNAEEPAMAQHGNKRPPSAPLTLTLTISDLKPDVSYTLYRYDHFAAVPDAAFNANASRAAQHWKIKIKTGSTYTLKETIRSDEVAVYRAVPDSAP
;
A
#
# COMPACT_ATOMS: atom_id res chain seq x y z
N MET A 1 -4.44 -32.37 -78.21
CA MET A 1 -5.85 -32.16 -78.60
C MET A 1 -6.56 -33.51 -78.49
N PRO A 2 -7.83 -33.64 -78.02
CA PRO A 2 -8.69 -32.73 -77.22
C PRO A 2 -8.12 -32.52 -75.79
N GLY A 3 -8.84 -32.24 -74.68
CA GLY A 3 -10.22 -31.71 -74.51
C GLY A 3 -11.12 -32.38 -73.42
N LEU A 4 -12.17 -31.64 -73.00
CA LEU A 4 -13.35 -31.99 -72.16
C LEU A 4 -13.23 -32.25 -70.63
N ASN A 5 -14.03 -31.45 -69.91
CA ASN A 5 -14.52 -31.49 -68.51
C ASN A 5 -15.87 -32.30 -68.49
N PRO A 6 -16.65 -32.52 -67.39
CA PRO A 6 -16.42 -32.43 -65.93
C PRO A 6 -16.85 -33.70 -65.13
N ARG A 7 -16.66 -33.68 -63.79
CA ARG A 7 -17.55 -34.19 -62.69
C ARG A 7 -16.83 -34.95 -61.56
N VAL A 8 -16.48 -34.24 -60.49
CA VAL A 8 -16.51 -34.73 -59.09
C VAL A 8 -16.98 -33.53 -58.25
N LEU A 9 -18.29 -33.43 -58.01
CA LEU A 9 -18.98 -33.88 -56.80
C LEU A 9 -18.54 -33.12 -55.53
N CYS A 10 -19.43 -32.26 -55.04
CA CYS A 10 -19.22 -31.49 -53.82
C CYS A 10 -19.13 -32.40 -52.59
N MET A 11 -18.10 -32.24 -51.77
CA MET A 11 -18.15 -32.58 -50.35
C MET A 11 -17.74 -31.36 -49.54
N ALA A 12 -18.74 -30.66 -49.01
CA ALA A 12 -18.53 -29.57 -48.06
C ALA A 12 -18.17 -30.17 -46.70
N LEU A 13 -16.88 -30.24 -46.39
CA LEU A 13 -16.41 -30.49 -45.03
C LEU A 13 -16.62 -29.23 -44.19
N LEU A 14 -17.81 -29.13 -43.59
CA LEU A 14 -18.10 -28.22 -42.49
C LEU A 14 -17.28 -28.64 -41.28
N LEU A 15 -16.04 -28.17 -41.20
CA LEU A 15 -15.30 -28.11 -39.94
C LEU A 15 -16.01 -27.09 -39.04
N PRO A 16 -16.50 -27.49 -37.85
CA PRO A 16 -16.93 -26.51 -36.87
C PRO A 16 -15.70 -25.72 -36.44
N ALA A 17 -15.69 -24.42 -36.74
CA ALA A 17 -14.77 -23.49 -36.12
C ALA A 17 -15.14 -23.43 -34.63
N VAL A 18 -14.52 -24.31 -33.83
CA VAL A 18 -14.52 -24.20 -32.38
C VAL A 18 -13.81 -22.90 -32.08
N LEU A 19 -14.58 -21.85 -31.81
CA LEU A 19 -14.06 -20.65 -31.18
C LEU A 19 -13.41 -21.12 -29.88
N TRP A 20 -12.09 -20.96 -29.81
CA TRP A 20 -11.39 -20.99 -28.54
C TRP A 20 -11.80 -19.71 -27.81
N ALA A 21 -12.95 -19.77 -27.14
CA ALA A 21 -13.21 -18.89 -26.01
C ALA A 21 -12.13 -19.22 -24.97
N GLN A 22 -11.03 -18.47 -25.00
CA GLN A 22 -10.23 -18.30 -23.81
C GLN A 22 -11.14 -17.59 -22.81
N ASP A 23 -11.73 -18.36 -21.89
CA ASP A 23 -12.15 -17.84 -20.60
C ASP A 23 -10.91 -17.19 -19.99
N SER A 24 -10.82 -15.87 -20.18
CA SER A 24 -9.77 -15.03 -19.65
C SER A 24 -9.97 -15.02 -18.14
N ALA A 25 -9.32 -15.95 -17.45
CA ALA A 25 -9.37 -16.02 -16.00
C ALA A 25 -9.03 -14.62 -15.46
N ALA A 26 -9.95 -14.06 -14.66
CA ALA A 26 -9.87 -12.66 -14.24
C ALA A 26 -8.48 -12.37 -13.65
N ALA A 27 -7.75 -11.45 -14.28
CA ALA A 27 -6.42 -11.07 -13.84
C ALA A 27 -6.52 -10.40 -12.48
N ARG A 28 -5.78 -10.90 -11.49
CA ARG A 28 -5.82 -10.41 -10.11
C ARG A 28 -4.41 -10.26 -9.61
N LEU A 29 -4.07 -9.06 -9.14
CA LEU A 29 -2.86 -8.84 -8.37
C LEU A 29 -3.23 -8.28 -7.00
N LYS A 30 -2.65 -8.86 -5.96
CA LYS A 30 -2.74 -8.39 -4.59
C LYS A 30 -1.33 -8.20 -4.06
N ASN A 31 -1.00 -6.98 -3.63
CA ASN A 31 0.25 -6.71 -2.94
C ASN A 31 0.07 -7.18 -1.49
N ASP A 32 1.00 -7.98 -1.00
CA ASP A 32 0.90 -8.57 0.35
C ASP A 32 1.39 -7.56 1.40
N ILE A 33 0.64 -6.47 1.49
CA ILE A 33 0.87 -5.35 2.39
C ILE A 33 0.32 -5.74 3.77
N PRO A 34 1.15 -5.74 4.83
CA PRO A 34 0.72 -6.08 6.17
C PRO A 34 -0.36 -5.12 6.67
N PRO A 35 -1.53 -5.61 7.11
CA PRO A 35 -2.60 -4.76 7.62
C PRO A 35 -2.29 -4.27 9.04
N ARG A 36 -2.79 -3.08 9.36
CA ARG A 36 -2.62 -2.41 10.66
C ARG A 36 -3.91 -1.70 11.04
N LEU A 37 -4.16 -1.57 12.35
CA LEU A 37 -5.33 -0.92 12.92
C LEU A 37 -4.99 0.49 13.39
N GLN A 38 -5.80 1.47 12.99
CA GLN A 38 -5.59 2.87 13.38
C GLN A 38 -6.21 3.21 14.73
N TRP A 39 -5.53 4.10 15.44
CA TRP A 39 -6.15 4.86 16.51
C TRP A 39 -7.15 5.87 15.92
N THR A 40 -8.31 5.98 16.55
CA THR A 40 -9.36 6.95 16.19
C THR A 40 -9.17 8.31 16.88
N ALA A 41 -8.29 8.39 17.87
CA ALA A 41 -7.97 9.63 18.57
C ALA A 41 -7.29 10.67 17.66
N ASN A 42 -7.38 11.94 18.06
CA ASN A 42 -6.69 13.08 17.45
C ASN A 42 -6.86 13.14 15.92
N TYR A 43 -8.11 13.24 15.45
CA TYR A 43 -8.49 13.27 14.04
C TYR A 43 -8.15 11.99 13.25
N GLY A 44 -7.95 10.87 13.96
CA GLY A 44 -7.59 9.57 13.38
C GLY A 44 -6.13 9.48 12.91
N TYR A 45 -5.57 8.28 12.88
CA TYR A 45 -4.19 8.00 12.44
C TYR A 45 -4.13 7.25 11.09
N CYS A 46 -5.08 7.53 10.19
CA CYS A 46 -5.27 6.81 8.93
C CYS A 46 -4.07 6.90 7.98
N GLY A 47 -3.52 8.11 7.80
CA GLY A 47 -2.33 8.32 6.97
C GLY A 47 -1.09 7.68 7.57
N GLU A 48 -0.88 7.83 8.87
CA GLU A 48 0.20 7.19 9.61
C GLU A 48 0.17 5.67 9.44
N VAL A 49 -0.99 5.04 9.62
CA VAL A 49 -1.15 3.59 9.48
C VAL A 49 -0.97 3.12 8.04
N ALA A 50 -1.43 3.87 7.04
CA ALA A 50 -1.18 3.56 5.65
C ALA A 50 0.32 3.56 5.31
N PHE A 51 1.07 4.54 5.84
CA PHE A 51 2.52 4.63 5.70
C PHE A 51 3.29 3.59 6.51
N ILE A 52 2.83 3.22 7.71
CA ILE A 52 3.39 2.09 8.48
C ILE A 52 3.21 0.79 7.70
N SER A 53 2.04 0.56 7.11
CA SER A 53 1.75 -0.63 6.30
C SER A 53 2.67 -0.72 5.07
N ALA A 54 2.90 0.41 4.39
CA ALA A 54 3.89 0.50 3.31
C ALA A 54 5.33 0.31 3.83
N GLY A 55 5.67 0.83 5.01
CA GLY A 55 6.94 0.62 5.69
C GLY A 55 7.20 -0.86 5.99
N LEU A 56 6.22 -1.58 6.53
CA LEU A 56 6.35 -3.01 6.81
C LEU A 56 6.61 -3.81 5.52
N TYR A 57 5.98 -3.41 4.41
CA TYR A 57 6.25 -3.98 3.08
C TYR A 57 7.69 -3.72 2.58
N TYR A 58 8.37 -2.68 3.07
CA TYR A 58 9.74 -2.29 2.75
C TYR A 58 10.72 -2.40 3.93
N GLY A 59 10.45 -3.32 4.86
CA GLY A 59 11.43 -3.70 5.87
C GLY A 59 11.55 -2.73 7.04
N GLN A 60 10.51 -1.99 7.41
CA GLN A 60 10.58 -1.05 8.53
C GLN A 60 9.29 -0.96 9.37
N TYR A 61 9.46 -0.94 10.69
CA TYR A 61 8.41 -0.64 11.67
C TYR A 61 8.65 0.73 12.29
N VAL A 62 7.57 1.45 12.54
CA VAL A 62 7.50 2.69 13.32
C VAL A 62 6.11 2.78 13.95
N SER A 63 6.01 3.37 15.15
CA SER A 63 4.71 3.58 15.82
C SER A 63 3.84 4.62 15.11
N GLN A 64 2.54 4.59 15.32
CA GLN A 64 1.60 5.63 14.85
C GLN A 64 1.96 7.02 15.38
N TYR A 65 2.40 7.09 16.65
CA TYR A 65 2.88 8.32 17.28
C TYR A 65 4.11 8.90 16.56
N ASP A 66 5.08 8.05 16.23
CA ASP A 66 6.32 8.44 15.56
C ASP A 66 6.12 8.76 14.09
N ALA A 67 5.27 8.02 13.38
CA ALA A 67 4.89 8.32 12.01
C ALA A 67 4.28 9.73 11.90
N ARG A 68 3.41 10.11 12.85
CA ARG A 68 2.88 11.49 12.99
C ARG A 68 3.98 12.51 13.29
N ALA A 69 4.87 12.22 14.24
CA ALA A 69 5.98 13.11 14.58
C ALA A 69 6.99 13.30 13.43
N LEU A 70 7.17 12.29 12.57
CA LEU A 70 7.97 12.36 11.34
C LEU A 70 7.26 13.15 10.24
N ALA A 71 5.93 13.06 10.14
CA ALA A 71 5.12 13.81 9.17
C ALA A 71 5.18 15.32 9.43
N SER A 72 4.91 15.72 10.68
CA SER A 72 4.84 17.12 11.13
C SER A 72 5.74 17.38 12.36
N PRO A 73 7.07 17.47 12.19
CA PRO A 73 8.01 17.66 13.30
C PRO A 73 7.73 18.92 14.12
N GLY A 74 7.65 18.77 15.45
CA GLY A 74 7.40 19.87 16.37
C GLY A 74 5.94 20.33 16.46
N VAL A 75 5.01 19.63 15.81
CA VAL A 75 3.56 19.85 15.97
C VAL A 75 2.99 18.87 16.99
N ASP A 76 2.20 19.38 17.92
CA ASP A 76 1.51 18.59 18.94
C ASP A 76 0.51 17.60 18.30
N GLN A 77 0.51 16.36 18.76
CA GLN A 77 -0.27 15.23 18.22
C GLN A 77 -1.79 15.46 18.21
N SER A 78 -2.29 16.32 19.09
CA SER A 78 -3.70 16.69 19.23
C SER A 78 -4.15 17.84 18.32
N HIS A 79 -3.26 18.38 17.48
CA HIS A 79 -3.61 19.39 16.47
C HIS A 79 -3.83 18.74 15.10
N ALA A 80 -4.84 19.17 14.35
CA ALA A 80 -5.13 18.64 13.00
C ALA A 80 -3.92 18.76 12.05
N GLY A 81 -3.13 19.86 12.14
CA GLY A 81 -1.90 20.03 11.35
C GLY A 81 -0.78 19.02 11.64
N SER A 82 -0.94 18.13 12.63
CA SER A 82 0.00 17.03 12.88
C SER A 82 -0.18 15.83 11.93
N GLN A 83 -1.37 15.66 11.35
CA GLN A 83 -1.74 14.48 10.55
C GLN A 83 -0.80 14.26 9.34
N LEU A 84 -0.52 12.98 9.03
CA LEU A 84 0.10 12.58 7.77
C LEU A 84 -0.95 12.52 6.65
N LEU A 85 -0.83 13.40 5.65
CA LEU A 85 -1.87 13.69 4.66
C LEU A 85 -1.33 13.62 3.21
N PRO A 86 -1.91 12.76 2.34
CA PRO A 86 -1.63 12.72 0.91
C PRO A 86 -1.79 14.08 0.22
N GLY A 87 -0.78 14.48 -0.55
CA GLY A 87 -0.70 15.78 -1.22
C GLY A 87 -0.42 16.98 -0.30
N VAL A 88 -0.02 16.77 0.96
CA VAL A 88 0.35 17.83 1.91
C VAL A 88 1.78 17.63 2.44
N ASN A 89 2.03 16.55 3.19
CA ASN A 89 3.32 16.23 3.82
C ASN A 89 3.82 14.80 3.53
N ASP A 90 3.06 14.03 2.76
CA ASP A 90 3.32 12.63 2.37
C ASP A 90 4.73 12.36 1.80
N VAL A 91 5.18 13.09 0.78
CA VAL A 91 6.50 12.88 0.17
C VAL A 91 7.64 13.23 1.15
N ALA A 92 7.46 14.25 1.97
CA ALA A 92 8.45 14.65 2.97
C ALA A 92 8.53 13.63 4.12
N ALA A 93 7.39 13.06 4.53
CA ALA A 93 7.32 11.97 5.50
C ALA A 93 7.98 10.70 4.94
N ALA A 94 7.68 10.32 3.69
CA ALA A 94 8.31 9.19 3.00
C ALA A 94 9.83 9.30 2.99
N ALA A 95 10.36 10.47 2.62
CA ALA A 95 11.80 10.72 2.60
C ALA A 95 12.43 10.60 4.00
N ARG A 96 11.79 11.14 5.05
CA ARG A 96 12.23 10.96 6.45
C ARG A 96 12.13 9.52 6.94
N MET A 97 11.27 8.72 6.31
CA MET A 97 11.15 7.28 6.52
C MET A 97 12.10 6.47 5.62
N HIS A 98 12.99 7.10 4.84
CA HIS A 98 13.89 6.46 3.87
C HIS A 98 13.16 5.60 2.81
N LEU A 99 12.00 6.10 2.37
CA LEU A 99 11.15 5.52 1.34
C LEU A 99 11.13 6.42 0.09
N GLN A 100 11.15 5.80 -1.09
CA GLN A 100 10.86 6.48 -2.35
C GLN A 100 9.34 6.63 -2.51
N ALA A 101 8.88 7.83 -2.85
CA ALA A 101 7.47 8.14 -3.02
C ALA A 101 7.23 8.92 -4.32
N GLN A 102 6.19 8.51 -5.05
CA GLN A 102 5.66 9.20 -6.22
C GLN A 102 4.24 9.70 -5.90
N PRO A 103 4.02 11.01 -5.70
CA PRO A 103 2.68 11.55 -5.52
C PRO A 103 1.90 11.55 -6.83
N TRP A 104 0.57 11.45 -6.74
CA TRP A 104 -0.32 11.75 -7.86
C TRP A 104 -0.31 13.25 -8.18
N ASN A 105 -0.21 13.61 -9.46
CA ASN A 105 -0.32 15.00 -9.89
C ASN A 105 -1.79 15.45 -9.93
N SER A 106 -2.32 15.72 -8.74
CA SER A 106 -3.68 16.20 -8.52
C SER A 106 -3.94 17.63 -9.02
N VAL A 107 -2.89 18.35 -9.46
CA VAL A 107 -2.99 19.74 -9.95
C VAL A 107 -3.19 19.79 -11.46
N SER A 108 -2.42 19.04 -12.25
CA SER A 108 -2.56 19.04 -13.72
C SER A 108 -3.54 17.99 -14.25
N THR A 109 -3.90 16.99 -13.44
CA THR A 109 -4.77 15.87 -13.87
C THR A 109 -5.86 15.52 -12.84
N PRO A 110 -6.82 16.42 -12.55
CA PRO A 110 -8.00 16.10 -11.74
C PRO A 110 -9.00 15.26 -12.55
N ASN A 111 -8.69 13.97 -12.72
CA ASN A 111 -9.53 13.03 -13.44
C ASN A 111 -9.47 11.65 -12.76
N ALA A 112 -10.60 11.23 -12.17
CA ALA A 112 -10.70 9.99 -11.41
C ALA A 112 -10.36 8.73 -12.23
N ASN A 113 -10.65 8.69 -13.53
CA ASN A 113 -10.29 7.55 -14.38
C ASN A 113 -8.77 7.48 -14.62
N HIS A 114 -8.11 8.63 -14.85
CA HIS A 114 -6.65 8.69 -14.95
C HIS A 114 -5.98 8.36 -13.61
N PHE A 115 -6.55 8.83 -12.49
CA PHE A 115 -6.09 8.48 -11.15
C PHE A 115 -6.18 6.98 -10.90
N LEU A 116 -7.34 6.36 -11.14
CA LEU A 116 -7.51 4.91 -10.98
C LEU A 116 -6.64 4.09 -11.94
N THR A 117 -6.34 4.62 -13.13
CA THR A 117 -5.36 4.03 -14.06
C THR A 117 -3.94 4.09 -13.50
N TRP A 118 -3.56 5.20 -12.88
CA TRP A 118 -2.27 5.35 -12.20
C TRP A 118 -2.17 4.48 -10.93
N VAL A 119 -3.23 4.39 -10.12
CA VAL A 119 -3.33 3.45 -8.99
C VAL A 119 -3.14 2.01 -9.48
N LYS A 120 -3.87 1.61 -10.53
CA LYS A 120 -3.73 0.30 -11.18
C LYS A 120 -2.30 0.05 -11.65
N GLY A 121 -1.66 1.02 -12.31
CA GLY A 121 -0.27 0.90 -12.77
C GLY A 121 0.72 0.64 -11.64
N ASN A 122 0.63 1.38 -10.53
CA ASN A 122 1.51 1.21 -9.39
C ASN A 122 1.25 -0.10 -8.64
N VAL A 123 -0.03 -0.48 -8.46
CA VAL A 123 -0.37 -1.79 -7.88
C VAL A 123 0.19 -2.91 -8.74
N LEU A 124 0.04 -2.84 -10.07
CA LEU A 124 0.58 -3.81 -11.04
C LEU A 124 2.11 -3.89 -11.04
N ALA A 125 2.81 -2.82 -10.66
CA ALA A 125 4.25 -2.80 -10.44
C ALA A 125 4.69 -3.34 -9.07
N GLY A 126 3.74 -3.76 -8.22
CA GLY A 126 4.00 -4.30 -6.88
C GLY A 126 4.15 -3.26 -5.77
N TYR A 127 3.82 -1.99 -6.05
CA TYR A 127 3.99 -0.87 -5.11
C TYR A 127 2.75 -0.69 -4.21
N PRO A 128 2.94 -0.46 -2.89
CA PRO A 128 1.91 0.13 -2.04
C PRO A 128 1.44 1.48 -2.58
N VAL A 129 0.13 1.67 -2.70
CA VAL A 129 -0.48 2.95 -3.08
C VAL A 129 -1.42 3.39 -1.97
N ILE A 130 -1.26 4.62 -1.50
CA ILE A 130 -2.07 5.22 -0.43
C ILE A 130 -2.95 6.29 -1.08
N ILE A 131 -4.25 6.28 -0.81
CA ILE A 131 -5.22 7.20 -1.42
C ILE A 131 -6.14 7.85 -0.39
N GLY A 132 -6.60 9.06 -0.67
CA GLY A 132 -7.71 9.69 0.06
C GLY A 132 -9.06 9.26 -0.50
N VAL A 133 -10.04 8.99 0.37
CA VAL A 133 -11.41 8.60 0.03
C VAL A 133 -12.42 9.39 0.85
N TYR A 134 -13.64 9.52 0.33
CA TYR A 134 -14.80 9.93 1.12
C TYR A 134 -15.33 8.76 1.93
N GLU A 135 -15.74 9.06 3.16
CA GLU A 135 -16.61 8.26 4.01
C GLU A 135 -18.08 8.56 3.70
N ASN A 136 -18.93 7.56 3.86
CA ASN A 136 -20.37 7.76 3.87
C ASN A 136 -20.79 8.22 5.29
N MET A 137 -20.92 9.53 5.49
CA MET A 137 -21.22 10.11 6.81
C MET A 137 -22.62 9.76 7.34
N HIS A 138 -23.54 9.34 6.47
CA HIS A 138 -24.81 8.75 6.89
C HIS A 138 -24.59 7.37 7.56
N ALA A 139 -23.67 6.57 7.04
CA ALA A 139 -23.31 5.29 7.65
C ALA A 139 -22.45 5.45 8.92
N PHE A 140 -21.48 6.37 8.90
CA PHE A 140 -20.55 6.58 10.02
C PHE A 140 -21.16 7.31 11.22
N GLU A 141 -21.90 8.39 10.98
CA GLU A 141 -22.36 9.30 12.04
C GLU A 141 -23.90 9.38 12.13
N GLY A 142 -24.63 8.71 11.23
CA GLY A 142 -26.08 8.87 11.12
C GLY A 142 -26.50 10.25 10.60
N SER A 143 -25.60 10.95 9.89
CA SER A 143 -25.88 12.29 9.36
C SER A 143 -26.85 12.26 8.19
N ASP A 144 -27.82 13.17 8.19
CA ASP A 144 -28.71 13.46 7.06
C ASP A 144 -28.22 14.67 6.21
N ASP A 145 -27.10 15.31 6.59
CA ASP A 145 -26.47 16.35 5.78
C ASP A 145 -25.72 15.69 4.61
N THR A 146 -26.22 15.92 3.40
CA THR A 146 -25.63 15.37 2.17
C THR A 146 -24.21 15.87 1.93
N GLU A 147 -23.83 17.03 2.46
CA GLU A 147 -22.49 17.61 2.31
C GLU A 147 -21.54 17.36 3.51
N ALA A 148 -21.95 16.55 4.49
CA ALA A 148 -21.12 16.21 5.65
C ALA A 148 -19.79 15.53 5.28
N GLY A 149 -18.71 15.90 5.98
CA GLY A 149 -17.34 15.45 5.73
C GLY A 149 -16.45 16.57 5.17
N ASP A 150 -15.20 16.26 4.84
CA ASP A 150 -14.25 17.21 4.24
C ASP A 150 -14.47 17.33 2.72
N ALA A 151 -14.21 18.50 2.14
CA ALA A 151 -14.42 18.73 0.70
C ALA A 151 -13.41 17.96 -0.21
N GLN A 152 -12.33 17.42 0.34
CA GLN A 152 -11.24 16.74 -0.37
C GLN A 152 -11.25 15.23 -0.13
N TYR A 153 -11.18 14.78 1.13
CA TYR A 153 -11.28 13.38 1.55
C TYR A 153 -11.39 13.29 3.09
N ASP A 154 -12.08 12.27 3.59
CA ASP A 154 -12.26 12.03 5.04
C ASP A 154 -11.21 11.04 5.57
N HIS A 155 -10.89 10.02 4.78
CA HIS A 155 -10.10 8.87 5.20
C HIS A 155 -8.96 8.56 4.24
N ILE A 156 -7.90 7.95 4.76
CA ILE A 156 -6.67 7.61 4.03
C ILE A 156 -6.43 6.11 4.12
N VAL A 157 -6.35 5.45 2.97
CA VAL A 157 -6.39 3.99 2.87
C VAL A 157 -5.30 3.45 1.94
N PRO A 158 -4.55 2.39 2.34
CA PRO A 158 -3.70 1.66 1.42
C PRO A 158 -4.54 0.78 0.48
N VAL A 159 -4.30 0.91 -0.81
CA VAL A 159 -4.75 -0.01 -1.86
C VAL A 159 -3.85 -1.24 -1.83
N ILE A 160 -4.47 -2.41 -1.66
CA ILE A 160 -3.78 -3.70 -1.51
C ILE A 160 -3.96 -4.62 -2.72
N GLY A 161 -4.77 -4.25 -3.72
CA GLY A 161 -4.90 -5.04 -4.94
C GLY A 161 -5.82 -4.44 -6.01
N VAL A 162 -5.73 -5.01 -7.22
CA VAL A 162 -6.63 -4.74 -8.34
C VAL A 162 -6.99 -6.07 -9.03
N ALA A 163 -8.27 -6.22 -9.37
CA ALA A 163 -8.78 -7.29 -10.22
C ALA A 163 -9.35 -6.72 -11.53
N SER A 164 -9.22 -7.46 -12.62
CA SER A 164 -9.79 -7.10 -13.94
C SER A 164 -10.33 -8.33 -14.65
N LYS A 165 -11.35 -8.15 -15.48
CA LYS A 165 -11.76 -9.16 -16.48
C LYS A 165 -10.96 -9.04 -17.79
N HIS A 166 -10.16 -7.98 -17.91
CA HIS A 166 -9.36 -7.67 -19.09
C HIS A 166 -7.89 -8.03 -18.83
N PRO A 167 -7.10 -8.32 -19.87
CA PRO A 167 -5.66 -8.51 -19.72
C PRO A 167 -4.98 -7.29 -19.07
N PHE A 168 -4.03 -7.52 -18.18
CA PHE A 168 -3.18 -6.46 -17.67
C PHE A 168 -2.18 -6.01 -18.75
N THR A 169 -2.13 -4.71 -18.99
CA THR A 169 -1.25 -4.06 -19.99
C THR A 169 -0.27 -3.11 -19.31
N SER A 170 0.84 -2.81 -19.98
CA SER A 170 1.76 -1.73 -19.61
C SER A 170 1.97 -0.84 -20.86
N PRO A 171 1.53 0.44 -20.84
CA PRO A 171 0.79 1.11 -19.78
C PRO A 171 -0.61 0.48 -19.51
N PRO A 172 -1.16 0.61 -18.30
CA PRO A 172 -2.48 0.09 -17.95
C PRO A 172 -3.60 0.88 -18.63
N SER A 173 -4.68 0.19 -18.97
CA SER A 173 -5.94 0.80 -19.43
C SER A 173 -6.99 0.85 -18.30
N TYR A 174 -7.81 1.89 -18.29
CA TYR A 174 -9.00 2.00 -17.43
C TYR A 174 -10.12 1.08 -17.94
N TYR A 175 -10.69 0.27 -17.06
CA TYR A 175 -11.99 -0.36 -17.29
C TYR A 175 -12.90 -0.08 -16.09
N ALA A 176 -14.15 0.30 -16.33
CA ALA A 176 -15.09 0.65 -15.26
C ALA A 176 -15.46 -0.55 -14.37
N ASP A 177 -15.26 -1.77 -14.85
CA ASP A 177 -15.49 -3.03 -14.13
C ASP A 177 -14.20 -3.67 -13.57
N ASP A 178 -13.06 -2.97 -13.64
CA ASP A 178 -11.91 -3.26 -12.76
C ASP A 178 -12.34 -3.06 -11.30
N VAL A 179 -11.86 -3.91 -10.38
CA VAL A 179 -12.18 -3.83 -8.96
C VAL A 179 -10.93 -3.46 -8.17
N LEU A 180 -11.02 -2.36 -7.41
CA LEU A 180 -10.04 -1.95 -6.42
C LEU A 180 -10.23 -2.76 -5.13
N THR A 181 -9.15 -3.24 -4.51
CA THR A 181 -9.17 -3.72 -3.12
C THR A 181 -8.36 -2.76 -2.24
N LEU A 182 -8.99 -2.24 -1.20
CA LEU A 182 -8.35 -1.35 -0.21
C LEU A 182 -8.50 -1.88 1.21
N SER A 183 -7.63 -1.42 2.11
CA SER A 183 -7.77 -1.59 3.56
C SER A 183 -8.19 -0.29 4.21
N ASP A 184 -9.22 -0.34 5.05
CA ASP A 184 -9.74 0.80 5.82
C ASP A 184 -8.97 1.06 7.13
N ASN A 185 -7.87 0.34 7.35
CA ASN A 185 -7.13 0.34 8.61
C ASN A 185 -7.98 -0.05 9.84
N GLY A 186 -9.02 -0.86 9.63
CA GLY A 186 -9.92 -1.36 10.67
C GLY A 186 -10.91 -0.32 11.22
N LEU A 187 -11.10 0.81 10.53
CA LEU A 187 -11.97 1.89 10.99
C LEU A 187 -13.46 1.51 10.95
N TRP A 188 -13.97 0.92 9.86
CA TRP A 188 -15.36 0.49 9.78
C TRP A 188 -15.51 -0.95 10.28
N SER A 189 -16.20 -1.11 11.40
CA SER A 189 -16.38 -2.39 12.08
C SER A 189 -17.73 -2.50 12.82
N PRO A 190 -18.88 -2.28 12.14
CA PRO A 190 -20.21 -2.28 12.79
C PRO A 190 -20.55 -3.62 13.45
N ASP A 191 -20.03 -4.73 12.93
CA ASP A 191 -20.19 -6.09 13.48
C ASP A 191 -19.10 -6.46 14.51
N GLY A 192 -18.31 -5.48 14.97
CA GLY A 192 -17.27 -5.64 16.01
C GLY A 192 -15.95 -6.29 15.56
N ALA A 193 -15.90 -6.89 14.36
CA ALA A 193 -14.67 -7.39 13.76
C ALA A 193 -14.22 -6.47 12.61
N PRO A 194 -12.98 -5.93 12.61
CA PRO A 194 -12.48 -5.12 11.51
C PRO A 194 -12.32 -5.97 10.24
N VAL A 195 -13.01 -5.55 9.17
CA VAL A 195 -13.02 -6.29 7.90
C VAL A 195 -11.70 -6.12 7.13
N TYR A 196 -11.00 -4.99 7.32
CA TYR A 196 -9.72 -4.61 6.69
C TYR A 196 -9.70 -4.65 5.15
N ARG A 197 -10.80 -4.99 4.45
CA ARG A 197 -10.78 -5.32 3.02
C ARG A 197 -12.10 -4.99 2.35
N TYR A 198 -12.09 -3.90 1.57
CA TYR A 198 -13.23 -3.44 0.81
C TYR A 198 -12.93 -3.54 -0.69
N HIS A 199 -13.98 -3.79 -1.46
CA HIS A 199 -13.88 -4.10 -2.89
C HIS A 199 -14.83 -3.18 -3.66
N PHE A 200 -14.30 -2.37 -4.58
CA PHE A 200 -15.08 -1.37 -5.31
C PHE A 200 -14.80 -1.42 -6.81
N PRO A 201 -15.82 -1.61 -7.67
CA PRO A 201 -15.67 -1.42 -9.11
C PRO A 201 -15.29 0.02 -9.45
N PHE A 202 -14.33 0.24 -10.35
CA PHE A 202 -13.74 1.55 -10.65
C PHE A 202 -14.78 2.60 -11.07
N GLY A 203 -15.81 2.21 -11.82
CA GLY A 203 -16.90 3.09 -12.20
C GLY A 203 -17.87 3.39 -11.05
N GLU A 204 -18.19 2.37 -10.24
CA GLU A 204 -19.11 2.51 -9.11
C GLU A 204 -18.48 3.23 -7.92
N PHE A 205 -17.15 3.18 -7.75
CA PHE A 205 -16.43 3.79 -6.62
C PHE A 205 -16.51 5.32 -6.61
N GLN A 206 -16.71 5.96 -7.78
CA GLN A 206 -16.59 7.42 -7.94
C GLN A 206 -17.87 8.18 -7.59
N ALA A 207 -17.80 9.11 -6.63
CA ALA A 207 -18.93 9.93 -6.16
C ALA A 207 -18.65 11.45 -6.13
N SER A 208 -19.71 12.26 -6.19
CA SER A 208 -19.72 13.57 -5.53
C SER A 208 -19.85 13.40 -4.01
N ARG A 209 -19.73 14.47 -3.23
CA ARG A 209 -19.94 14.42 -1.78
C ARG A 209 -21.39 14.02 -1.44
N GLU A 210 -22.40 14.72 -1.95
CA GLU A 210 -23.83 14.33 -1.92
C GLU A 210 -24.05 12.83 -2.21
N ALA A 211 -23.44 12.31 -3.29
CA ALA A 211 -23.62 10.91 -3.68
C ALA A 211 -22.82 9.92 -2.83
N ALA A 212 -21.78 10.35 -2.10
CA ALA A 212 -21.05 9.53 -1.14
C ALA A 212 -21.86 9.31 0.14
N ASN A 213 -22.60 10.33 0.59
CA ASN A 213 -23.43 10.32 1.79
C ASN A 213 -24.85 9.74 1.57
N ALA A 214 -25.20 9.28 0.36
CA ALA A 214 -26.51 8.69 0.12
C ALA A 214 -26.69 7.37 0.93
N PRO A 215 -27.85 7.11 1.57
CA PRO A 215 -28.05 5.92 2.42
C PRO A 215 -27.87 4.56 1.74
N SER A 216 -28.01 4.50 0.41
CA SER A 216 -27.78 3.29 -0.39
C SER A 216 -26.35 3.13 -0.91
N ARG A 217 -25.46 4.08 -0.57
CA ARG A 217 -24.08 4.12 -1.06
C ARG A 217 -23.15 3.26 -0.20
N PRO A 218 -22.17 2.56 -0.79
CA PRO A 218 -21.14 1.88 -0.01
C PRO A 218 -20.38 2.85 0.91
N VAL A 219 -19.82 2.30 2.00
CA VAL A 219 -19.16 3.03 3.09
C VAL A 219 -17.99 3.94 2.66
N TYR A 220 -17.34 3.65 1.53
CA TYR A 220 -16.29 4.49 0.96
C TYR A 220 -16.56 4.83 -0.51
N SER A 221 -16.15 6.02 -0.94
CA SER A 221 -16.17 6.45 -2.35
C SER A 221 -14.92 7.25 -2.72
N LEU A 222 -14.45 7.14 -3.96
CA LEU A 222 -13.44 8.05 -4.50
C LEU A 222 -14.09 9.38 -4.90
N PRO A 223 -13.52 10.54 -4.53
CA PRO A 223 -13.97 11.84 -5.02
C PRO A 223 -13.91 11.92 -6.55
N ARG A 224 -14.97 12.38 -7.22
CA ARG A 224 -14.96 12.71 -8.66
C ARG A 224 -14.13 13.97 -8.97
N GLY A 225 -13.97 14.86 -8.00
CA GLY A 225 -13.26 16.13 -8.13
C GLY A 225 -11.75 15.97 -8.17
N LYS A 226 -11.06 16.40 -7.10
CA LYS A 226 -9.61 16.27 -6.96
C LYS A 226 -9.28 15.02 -6.12
N GLN A 227 -8.53 14.09 -6.70
CA GLN A 227 -8.06 12.89 -6.01
C GLN A 227 -6.68 13.14 -5.40
N PHE A 228 -6.41 12.50 -4.26
CA PHE A 228 -5.14 12.58 -3.57
C PHE A 228 -4.59 11.16 -3.35
N GLY A 229 -3.29 10.99 -3.55
CA GLY A 229 -2.64 9.70 -3.32
C GLY A 229 -1.16 9.72 -3.65
N VAL A 230 -0.46 8.71 -3.16
CA VAL A 230 0.99 8.54 -3.24
C VAL A 230 1.32 7.06 -3.36
N ALA A 231 2.21 6.72 -4.30
CA ALA A 231 2.75 5.38 -4.43
C ALA A 231 4.10 5.34 -3.71
N VAL A 232 4.29 4.38 -2.81
CA VAL A 232 5.59 4.11 -2.18
C VAL A 232 6.29 3.08 -3.05
N THR A 233 7.31 3.50 -3.80
CA THR A 233 7.87 2.73 -4.92
C THR A 233 9.09 1.89 -4.53
N GLY A 234 9.63 2.09 -3.32
CA GLY A 234 10.82 1.41 -2.84
C GLY A 234 11.36 2.04 -1.56
N ILE A 235 12.53 1.58 -1.13
CA ILE A 235 13.36 2.32 -0.19
C ILE A 235 14.26 3.31 -0.94
N ILE A 236 14.85 4.27 -0.24
CA ILE A 236 15.96 5.03 -0.80
C ILE A 236 17.24 4.17 -0.69
N ASP A 237 17.79 3.82 -1.85
CA ASP A 237 19.06 3.11 -2.04
C ASP A 237 19.69 3.65 -3.33
N HIS A 238 20.76 4.44 -3.22
CA HIS A 238 21.45 5.05 -4.35
C HIS A 238 22.43 4.08 -5.06
N ASP A 239 22.82 2.98 -4.41
CA ASP A 239 23.69 1.96 -5.02
C ASP A 239 22.89 0.82 -5.68
N GLY A 240 21.61 0.68 -5.33
CA GLY A 240 20.70 -0.34 -5.86
C GLY A 240 21.12 -1.77 -5.50
N GLN A 241 21.73 -1.95 -4.31
CA GLN A 241 22.27 -3.24 -3.85
C GLN A 241 21.40 -3.94 -2.80
N THR A 242 20.37 -3.26 -2.30
CA THR A 242 19.51 -3.82 -1.25
C THR A 242 18.58 -4.90 -1.77
N LEU A 243 18.38 -5.94 -0.94
CA LEU A 243 17.42 -7.00 -1.19
C LEU A 243 16.07 -6.65 -0.54
N PRO A 244 14.93 -7.11 -1.08
CA PRO A 244 13.65 -6.87 -0.47
C PRO A 244 13.56 -7.53 0.92
N VAL A 245 13.18 -6.74 1.91
CA VAL A 245 12.87 -7.19 3.26
C VAL A 245 11.41 -6.86 3.54
N ARG A 246 10.61 -7.84 3.96
CA ARG A 246 9.22 -7.65 4.40
C ARG A 246 9.09 -7.98 5.87
N LEU A 247 8.34 -7.18 6.61
CA LEU A 247 8.01 -7.39 8.01
C LEU A 247 6.54 -7.79 8.17
N TRP A 248 6.25 -8.63 9.15
CA TRP A 248 4.90 -8.88 9.65
C TRP A 248 4.89 -8.70 11.17
N THR A 249 3.89 -8.00 11.69
CA THR A 249 3.63 -7.92 13.13
C THR A 249 2.73 -9.08 13.57
N ASP A 250 2.95 -9.62 14.76
CA ASP A 250 2.07 -10.64 15.37
C ASP A 250 0.72 -10.06 15.86
N VAL A 251 0.69 -8.76 16.16
CA VAL A 251 -0.52 -7.98 16.44
C VAL A 251 -0.72 -6.88 15.39
N ASN A 252 -1.96 -6.56 15.02
CA ASN A 252 -2.24 -5.50 14.02
C ASN A 252 -2.50 -4.12 14.65
N ALA A 253 -2.80 -4.06 15.94
CA ALA A 253 -3.00 -2.81 16.69
C ALA A 253 -1.76 -2.47 17.53
N GLU A 254 -1.54 -1.18 17.80
CA GLU A 254 -0.73 -0.73 18.94
C GLU A 254 -1.67 -0.48 20.12
N GLU A 255 -1.43 -1.16 21.24
CA GLU A 255 -2.19 -0.99 22.47
C GLU A 255 -1.27 -0.71 23.67
N PRO A 256 -1.66 0.15 24.62
CA PRO A 256 -2.87 0.99 24.63
C PRO A 256 -2.89 2.05 23.52
N ALA A 257 -4.08 2.31 22.98
CA ALA A 257 -4.30 3.37 21.99
C ALA A 257 -4.00 4.79 22.50
N MET A 258 -3.79 5.72 21.56
CA MET A 258 -3.64 7.15 21.86
C MET A 258 -4.88 7.73 22.53
N ALA A 259 -4.67 8.52 23.60
CA ALA A 259 -5.76 9.21 24.27
C ALA A 259 -6.25 10.41 23.45
N GLN A 260 -7.57 10.55 23.32
CA GLN A 260 -8.21 11.67 22.64
C GLN A 260 -7.82 13.02 23.27
N HIS A 261 -7.45 13.99 22.43
CA HIS A 261 -6.85 15.28 22.78
C HIS A 261 -5.49 15.21 23.51
N GLY A 262 -4.89 14.02 23.64
CA GLY A 262 -3.58 13.84 24.27
C GLY A 262 -2.42 14.22 23.35
N ASN A 263 -1.30 14.62 23.97
CA ASN A 263 0.01 14.77 23.31
C ASN A 263 1.08 13.80 23.83
N LYS A 264 0.79 13.07 24.92
CA LYS A 264 1.73 12.13 25.52
C LYS A 264 1.65 10.78 24.80
N ARG A 265 2.80 10.26 24.35
CA ARG A 265 2.94 8.89 23.81
C ARG A 265 2.28 7.85 24.75
N PRO A 266 1.50 6.89 24.23
CA PRO A 266 1.00 5.77 25.03
C PRO A 266 2.14 4.93 25.63
N PRO A 267 1.91 4.24 26.77
CA PRO A 267 2.80 3.17 27.23
C PRO A 267 3.06 2.14 26.13
N SER A 268 4.27 1.58 26.06
CA SER A 268 4.56 0.55 25.06
C SER A 268 4.16 -0.86 25.48
N ALA A 269 3.93 -1.70 24.46
CA ALA A 269 3.72 -3.13 24.56
C ALA A 269 4.82 -3.88 23.77
N PRO A 270 5.11 -5.15 24.09
CA PRO A 270 5.95 -5.98 23.23
C PRO A 270 5.17 -6.36 21.96
N LEU A 271 5.86 -6.44 20.82
CA LEU A 271 5.34 -7.01 19.58
C LEU A 271 6.45 -7.80 18.87
N THR A 272 6.08 -8.83 18.11
CA THR A 272 7.02 -9.67 17.38
C THR A 272 6.99 -9.32 15.90
N LEU A 273 8.12 -8.86 15.38
CA LEU A 273 8.38 -8.76 13.95
C LEU A 273 8.80 -10.13 13.42
N THR A 274 8.12 -10.62 12.38
CA THR A 274 8.59 -11.70 11.52
C THR A 274 9.11 -11.10 10.23
N LEU A 275 10.43 -11.19 10.04
CA LEU A 275 11.15 -10.63 8.91
C LEU A 275 11.37 -11.69 7.86
N THR A 276 11.15 -11.37 6.58
CA THR A 276 11.53 -12.23 5.46
C THR A 276 12.31 -11.43 4.43
N ILE A 277 13.53 -11.86 4.17
CA ILE A 277 14.39 -11.36 3.10
C ILE A 277 14.16 -12.28 1.89
N SER A 278 13.96 -11.72 0.69
CA SER A 278 13.86 -12.48 -0.56
C SER A 278 15.02 -12.22 -1.51
N ASP A 279 15.05 -12.94 -2.62
CA ASP A 279 16.03 -12.82 -3.72
C ASP A 279 17.50 -13.10 -3.34
N LEU A 280 17.69 -13.77 -2.20
CA LEU A 280 18.98 -14.33 -1.80
C LEU A 280 19.43 -15.40 -2.80
N LYS A 281 20.74 -15.46 -3.05
CA LYS A 281 21.36 -16.45 -3.93
C LYS A 281 22.15 -17.46 -3.08
N PRO A 282 22.05 -18.77 -3.36
CA PRO A 282 22.86 -19.79 -2.70
C PRO A 282 24.36 -19.46 -2.72
N ASP A 283 25.01 -19.71 -1.60
CA ASP A 283 26.44 -19.51 -1.35
C ASP A 283 26.99 -18.08 -1.48
N VAL A 284 26.16 -17.07 -1.77
CA VAL A 284 26.50 -15.65 -1.57
C VAL A 284 26.34 -15.29 -0.09
N SER A 285 27.26 -14.47 0.43
CA SER A 285 27.18 -13.91 1.79
C SER A 285 26.49 -12.55 1.75
N TYR A 286 25.61 -12.32 2.74
CA TYR A 286 24.85 -11.09 2.91
C TYR A 286 24.94 -10.60 4.37
N THR A 287 24.74 -9.31 4.57
CA THR A 287 24.52 -8.72 5.89
C THR A 287 23.13 -8.09 5.94
N LEU A 288 22.34 -8.48 6.95
CA LEU A 288 21.15 -7.76 7.39
C LEU A 288 21.57 -6.76 8.46
N TYR A 289 21.27 -5.48 8.27
CA TYR A 289 21.42 -4.41 9.24
C TYR A 289 20.07 -4.03 9.84
N ARG A 290 20.05 -3.69 11.15
CA ARG A 290 18.89 -3.13 11.86
C ARG A 290 19.26 -1.80 12.53
N TYR A 291 18.46 -0.78 12.31
CA TYR A 291 18.64 0.58 12.80
C TYR A 291 17.49 0.98 13.74
N ASP A 292 17.82 1.57 14.91
CA ASP A 292 16.87 2.00 15.96
C ASP A 292 16.12 3.31 15.67
N HIS A 293 16.54 4.05 14.65
CA HIS A 293 15.93 5.33 14.28
C HIS A 293 16.28 5.70 12.84
N PHE A 294 15.36 6.37 12.14
CA PHE A 294 15.55 6.72 10.73
C PHE A 294 16.85 7.49 10.45
N ALA A 295 17.26 8.45 11.31
CA ALA A 295 18.51 9.19 11.14
C ALA A 295 19.81 8.33 11.14
N ALA A 296 19.75 7.04 11.55
CA ALA A 296 20.88 6.12 11.44
C ALA A 296 20.92 5.39 10.10
N VAL A 297 19.80 5.31 9.38
CA VAL A 297 19.70 4.65 8.09
C VAL A 297 20.53 5.44 7.06
N PRO A 298 21.47 4.79 6.37
CA PRO A 298 22.13 5.39 5.22
C PRO A 298 21.30 5.15 3.96
N ASP A 299 21.41 6.05 2.98
CA ASP A 299 20.76 5.92 1.67
C ASP A 299 21.68 5.25 0.62
N ALA A 300 22.89 4.86 1.01
CA ALA A 300 23.92 4.21 0.19
C ALA A 300 25.01 3.60 1.08
N ALA A 301 25.90 2.79 0.50
CA ALA A 301 27.10 2.24 1.12
C ALA A 301 26.85 1.63 2.50
N PHE A 302 25.88 0.71 2.57
CA PHE A 302 25.41 0.08 3.81
C PHE A 302 26.53 -0.68 4.55
N ASN A 303 27.49 -1.28 3.85
CA ASN A 303 28.60 -1.99 4.48
C ASN A 303 29.63 -1.00 5.05
N ALA A 304 29.99 0.07 4.33
CA ALA A 304 30.83 1.15 4.88
C ALA A 304 30.15 1.87 6.07
N ASN A 305 28.81 1.95 6.07
CA ASN A 305 28.01 2.55 7.15
C ASN A 305 27.62 1.54 8.26
N ALA A 306 28.21 0.34 8.31
CA ALA A 306 27.85 -0.71 9.26
C ALA A 306 27.84 -0.27 10.73
N SER A 307 28.69 0.69 11.11
CA SER A 307 28.76 1.26 12.46
C SER A 307 27.57 2.12 12.88
N ARG A 308 26.69 2.51 11.93
CA ARG A 308 25.43 3.19 12.21
C ARG A 308 24.30 2.21 12.56
N ALA A 309 24.44 0.93 12.24
CA ALA A 309 23.46 -0.08 12.60
C ALA A 309 23.58 -0.44 14.08
N ALA A 310 22.43 -0.60 14.74
CA ALA A 310 22.38 -1.05 16.13
C ALA A 310 22.65 -2.55 16.26
N GLN A 311 22.24 -3.34 15.25
CA GLN A 311 22.48 -4.77 15.17
C GLN A 311 22.73 -5.20 13.71
N HIS A 312 23.39 -6.35 13.54
CA HIS A 312 23.56 -6.97 12.22
C HIS A 312 23.64 -8.50 12.28
N TRP A 313 23.24 -9.18 11.21
CA TRP A 313 23.32 -10.63 11.06
C TRP A 313 23.98 -11.00 9.74
N LYS A 314 24.93 -11.95 9.80
CA LYS A 314 25.52 -12.56 8.61
C LYS A 314 24.64 -13.70 8.12
N ILE A 315 24.27 -13.67 6.85
CA ILE A 315 23.35 -14.60 6.21
C ILE A 315 24.04 -15.25 5.02
N LYS A 316 23.98 -16.59 4.96
CA LYS A 316 24.42 -17.38 3.81
C LYS A 316 23.56 -18.63 3.70
N ILE A 317 22.76 -18.72 2.64
CA ILE A 317 21.86 -19.85 2.40
C ILE A 317 22.52 -20.89 1.48
N LYS A 318 22.12 -22.15 1.62
CA LYS A 318 22.61 -23.28 0.79
C LYS A 318 21.66 -23.66 -0.34
N THR A 319 20.37 -23.43 -0.17
CA THR A 319 19.30 -23.69 -1.13
C THR A 319 18.18 -22.66 -0.93
N GLY A 320 17.27 -22.55 -1.90
CA GLY A 320 16.19 -21.57 -1.87
C GLY A 320 16.66 -20.14 -2.16
N SER A 321 15.81 -19.17 -1.83
CA SER A 321 16.04 -17.72 -2.07
C SER A 321 15.55 -16.81 -0.93
N THR A 322 15.19 -17.38 0.22
CA THR A 322 14.60 -16.65 1.36
C THR A 322 15.28 -16.96 2.68
N TYR A 323 15.27 -15.99 3.58
CA TYR A 323 15.69 -16.14 4.97
C TYR A 323 14.69 -15.42 5.87
N THR A 324 14.29 -16.09 6.97
CA THR A 324 13.30 -15.56 7.91
C THR A 324 13.90 -15.45 9.31
N LEU A 325 13.69 -14.30 9.95
CA LEU A 325 14.09 -13.98 11.32
C LEU A 325 12.84 -13.58 12.12
N LYS A 326 12.87 -13.77 13.44
CA LYS A 326 11.93 -13.14 14.36
C LYS A 326 12.67 -12.28 15.38
N GLU A 327 12.14 -11.09 15.63
CA GLU A 327 12.66 -10.15 16.63
C GLU A 327 11.48 -9.61 17.44
N THR A 328 11.60 -9.56 18.77
CA THR A 328 10.59 -8.91 19.63
C THR A 328 11.09 -7.52 19.96
N ILE A 329 10.32 -6.52 19.58
CA ILE A 329 10.60 -5.09 19.83
C ILE A 329 9.52 -4.51 20.75
N ARG A 330 9.69 -3.25 21.14
CA ARG A 330 8.65 -2.47 21.83
C ARG A 330 7.84 -1.66 20.82
N SER A 331 6.56 -1.42 21.11
CA SER A 331 5.67 -0.69 20.20
C SER A 331 6.03 0.79 20.00
N ASP A 332 6.87 1.36 20.86
CA ASP A 332 7.44 2.70 20.78
C ASP A 332 8.85 2.76 20.15
N GLU A 333 9.41 1.63 19.72
CA GLU A 333 10.69 1.57 19.00
C GLU A 333 10.51 1.80 17.49
N VAL A 334 11.56 2.28 16.83
CA VAL A 334 11.70 2.23 15.37
C VAL A 334 12.64 1.10 15.03
N ALA A 335 12.30 0.29 14.04
CA ALA A 335 13.12 -0.83 13.60
C ALA A 335 13.17 -0.87 12.07
N VAL A 336 14.27 -0.39 11.49
CA VAL A 336 14.48 -0.36 10.03
C VAL A 336 15.50 -1.41 9.64
N TYR A 337 15.19 -2.22 8.64
CA TYR A 337 15.99 -3.34 8.19
C TYR A 337 16.45 -3.17 6.75
N ARG A 338 17.74 -3.42 6.50
CA ARG A 338 18.35 -3.33 5.17
C ARG A 338 19.28 -4.53 4.98
N ALA A 339 19.02 -5.34 3.96
CA ALA A 339 19.85 -6.48 3.61
C ALA A 339 20.65 -6.16 2.35
N VAL A 340 21.97 -6.37 2.37
CA VAL A 340 22.87 -6.17 1.22
C VAL A 340 23.84 -7.35 1.08
N PRO A 341 24.39 -7.62 -0.13
CA PRO A 341 25.53 -8.51 -0.29
C PRO A 341 26.74 -8.00 0.49
N ASP A 342 27.58 -8.92 0.99
CA ASP A 342 28.86 -8.57 1.63
C ASP A 342 29.87 -7.91 0.66
N SER A 343 29.57 -7.89 -0.64
CA SER A 343 30.32 -7.21 -1.69
C SER A 343 29.78 -5.83 -2.09
N ALA A 344 28.68 -5.37 -1.47
CA ALA A 344 28.18 -4.00 -1.67
C ALA A 344 29.11 -2.97 -0.98
N PRO A 345 29.06 -1.68 -1.38
CA PRO A 345 29.84 -0.63 -0.73
C PRO A 345 29.51 -0.44 0.76
#